data_AF-L0DMU6-F1
#
_entry.id   AF-L0DMU6-F1
#
_cell.length_a   1.000
_cell.length_b   1.000
_cell.length_c   1.000
_cell.angle_alpha   90.00
_cell.angle_beta   90.00
_cell.angle_gamma   90.00
#
_symmetry.space_group_name_H-M   'P 1'
#
loop_
_entity.id
_entity.type
_entity.pdbx_description
1 polymer ?
#
loop_
_entity_poly.entity_id
_entity_poly.type
_entity_poly.pdbx_seq_one_letter_code
_entity_poly.pdbx_strand_id
1 'polypeptide(L)'
;MSVPLGLAYLPWYDRHLGRLRVQWIGPGLTRSVRKFGVHAMSISFNCECGKPLKSKEEMAGRKTKCPHCGTLLTIPGTLVRPATAATTVARAEPANPAHPDALRVEGLDWTSPEASTTATAPEPVSASGVDSLRRPDLPRPDDGSKQYKVLGQRDHSASGKINFASMEATLNEQAHHGWVMKAAFVINLPGHSGSHDEVVLILER
;
A
#
# COMPACT_ATOMS: atom_id res chain seq x y z
N MET A 1 -35.23 -35.30 -8.13
CA MET A 1 -33.84 -35.64 -7.75
C MET A 1 -33.05 -34.34 -7.74
N SER A 2 -32.89 -33.71 -6.57
CA SER A 2 -32.17 -32.44 -6.40
C SER A 2 -30.72 -32.72 -6.03
N VAL A 3 -29.79 -32.11 -6.78
CA VAL A 3 -28.35 -32.18 -6.49
C VAL A 3 -27.94 -30.84 -5.85
N PRO A 4 -27.39 -30.82 -4.62
CA PRO A 4 -26.88 -29.59 -4.02
C PRO A 4 -25.48 -29.29 -4.57
N LEU A 5 -25.31 -28.13 -5.19
CA LEU A 5 -24.01 -27.56 -5.53
C LEU A 5 -23.38 -26.95 -4.27
N GLY A 6 -22.67 -27.77 -3.50
CA GLY A 6 -21.81 -27.31 -2.40
C GLY A 6 -20.42 -26.94 -2.93
N LEU A 7 -20.15 -25.65 -3.09
CA LEU A 7 -18.79 -25.12 -3.30
C LEU A 7 -18.08 -25.07 -1.94
N ALA A 8 -17.30 -26.09 -1.63
CA ALA A 8 -16.40 -26.09 -0.48
C ALA A 8 -15.15 -25.25 -0.80
N TYR A 9 -14.99 -24.13 -0.11
CA TYR A 9 -13.80 -23.29 -0.16
C TYR A 9 -12.83 -23.76 0.93
N LEU A 10 -11.79 -24.50 0.58
CA LEU A 10 -10.72 -24.88 1.51
C LEU A 10 -9.54 -23.90 1.33
N PRO A 11 -9.24 -23.02 2.31
CA PRO A 11 -8.04 -22.21 2.27
C PRO A 11 -6.83 -23.06 2.65
N TRP A 12 -5.97 -23.36 1.67
CA TRP A 12 -4.61 -23.85 1.94
C TRP A 12 -3.73 -22.66 2.35
N TYR A 13 -3.14 -22.73 3.54
CA TYR A 13 -2.20 -21.75 4.10
C TYR A 13 -0.78 -22.29 3.94
N ASP A 14 -0.07 -21.84 2.90
CA ASP A 14 1.35 -22.17 2.70
C ASP A 14 2.22 -21.25 3.56
N ARG A 15 2.87 -21.82 4.58
CA ARG A 15 3.59 -21.10 5.63
C ARG A 15 5.03 -20.74 5.22
N HIS A 16 5.49 -21.07 4.02
CA HIS A 16 6.94 -21.02 3.71
C HIS A 16 7.47 -19.82 2.91
N LEU A 17 6.64 -18.88 2.41
CA LEU A 17 7.15 -17.85 1.47
C LEU A 17 6.91 -16.38 1.80
N GLY A 18 6.30 -16.00 2.93
CA GLY A 18 6.20 -14.59 3.34
C GLY A 18 5.60 -13.64 2.28
N ARG A 19 4.87 -14.20 1.29
CA ARG A 19 4.17 -13.49 0.22
C ARG A 19 2.83 -14.16 0.03
N LEU A 20 1.77 -13.42 0.36
CA LEU A 20 0.41 -13.75 -0.06
C LEU A 20 0.33 -13.63 -1.59
N ARG A 21 0.44 -14.77 -2.29
CA ARG A 21 -0.08 -14.89 -3.65
C ARG A 21 -1.58 -15.13 -3.55
N VAL A 22 -2.37 -14.09 -3.79
CA VAL A 22 -3.80 -14.26 -4.06
C VAL A 22 -3.94 -14.83 -5.46
N GLN A 23 -3.94 -16.16 -5.58
CA GLN A 23 -4.20 -16.85 -6.83
C GLN A 23 -5.72 -16.93 -7.03
N TRP A 24 -6.25 -16.02 -7.84
CA TRP A 24 -7.64 -16.06 -8.29
C TRP A 24 -7.84 -17.27 -9.21
N ILE A 25 -8.46 -18.34 -8.69
CA ILE A 25 -8.93 -19.48 -9.49
C ILE A 25 -10.39 -19.20 -9.86
N GLY A 26 -10.59 -18.42 -10.92
CA GLY A 26 -11.89 -18.24 -11.56
C GLY A 26 -11.81 -18.79 -12.99
N PRO A 27 -12.74 -19.63 -13.45
CA PRO A 27 -12.74 -20.11 -14.82
C PRO A 27 -13.20 -18.99 -15.77
N GLY A 28 -12.37 -18.69 -16.78
CA GLY A 28 -12.90 -18.25 -18.08
C GLY A 28 -13.01 -16.76 -18.38
N LEU A 29 -12.43 -15.85 -17.60
CA LEU A 29 -12.22 -14.48 -18.07
C LEU A 29 -10.76 -14.32 -18.48
N THR A 30 -10.51 -14.37 -19.79
CA THR A 30 -9.25 -13.92 -20.40
C THR A 30 -9.06 -12.45 -20.04
N ARG A 31 -8.48 -12.23 -18.86
CA ARG A 31 -8.18 -10.92 -18.31
C ARG A 31 -7.15 -10.30 -19.22
N SER A 32 -7.61 -9.46 -20.15
CA SER A 32 -6.75 -8.55 -20.89
C SER A 32 -5.94 -7.79 -19.84
N VAL A 33 -4.68 -8.18 -19.69
CA VAL A 33 -3.72 -7.51 -18.83
C VAL A 33 -3.54 -6.15 -19.47
N ARG A 34 -4.34 -5.17 -19.03
CA ARG A 34 -4.12 -3.78 -19.36
C ARG A 34 -2.74 -3.48 -18.79
N LYS A 35 -1.75 -3.49 -19.67
CA LYS A 35 -0.38 -3.06 -19.40
C LYS A 35 -0.54 -1.70 -18.72
N PHE A 36 -0.32 -1.65 -17.40
CA PHE A 36 -0.35 -0.39 -16.68
C PHE A 36 0.69 0.48 -17.34
N GLY A 37 0.21 1.44 -18.14
CA GLY A 37 1.06 2.36 -18.88
C GLY A 37 1.75 3.21 -17.84
N VAL A 38 2.98 2.81 -17.49
CA VAL A 38 3.91 3.70 -16.81
C VAL A 38 3.96 4.93 -17.72
N HIS A 39 3.43 6.06 -17.24
CA HIS A 39 3.41 7.29 -18.02
C HIS A 39 4.87 7.64 -18.30
N ALA A 40 5.32 7.35 -19.52
CA ALA A 40 6.70 7.55 -19.91
C ALA A 40 7.00 9.05 -19.80
N MET A 41 7.75 9.43 -18.76
CA MET A 41 8.14 10.81 -18.58
C MET A 41 9.11 11.19 -19.72
N SER A 42 8.86 12.33 -20.37
CA SER A 42 9.70 12.82 -21.45
C SER A 42 10.79 13.74 -20.89
N ILE A 43 12.04 13.50 -21.24
CA ILE A 43 13.18 14.37 -20.92
C ILE A 43 13.28 15.43 -22.03
N SER A 44 13.31 16.71 -21.66
CA SER A 44 13.54 17.83 -22.58
C SER A 44 14.96 18.35 -22.41
N PHE A 45 15.70 18.50 -23.51
CA PHE A 45 17.07 19.01 -23.50
C PHE A 45 17.40 19.76 -24.79
N ASN A 46 18.42 20.59 -24.78
CA ASN A 46 18.81 21.41 -25.92
C ASN A 46 19.94 20.72 -26.71
N CYS A 47 19.83 20.75 -28.04
CA CYS A 47 20.93 20.41 -28.93
C CYS A 47 21.97 21.55 -28.97
N GLU A 48 23.20 21.25 -29.38
CA GLU A 48 24.25 22.26 -29.66
C GLU A 48 23.82 23.30 -30.70
N CYS A 49 22.88 22.95 -31.59
CA CYS A 49 22.29 23.91 -32.53
C CYS A 49 21.23 24.83 -31.91
N GLY A 50 21.01 24.77 -30.59
CA GLY A 50 20.07 25.59 -29.83
C GLY A 50 18.63 25.08 -29.81
N LYS A 51 18.28 24.09 -30.64
CA LYS A 51 16.89 23.59 -30.76
C LYS A 51 16.53 22.64 -29.61
N PRO A 52 15.35 22.80 -28.98
CA PRO A 52 14.89 21.90 -27.93
C PRO A 52 14.47 20.56 -28.53
N LEU A 53 14.93 19.47 -27.91
CA LEU A 53 14.60 18.10 -28.24
C LEU A 53 13.89 17.43 -27.06
N LYS A 54 12.96 16.55 -27.37
CA LYS A 54 12.27 15.71 -26.37
C LYS A 54 12.58 14.25 -26.66
N SER A 55 12.95 13.51 -25.63
CA SER A 55 13.19 12.08 -25.71
C SER A 55 12.50 11.34 -24.56
N LYS A 56 12.27 10.05 -24.73
CA LYS A 56 11.76 9.19 -23.65
C LYS A 56 12.85 8.95 -22.62
N GLU A 57 12.47 8.80 -21.37
CA GLU A 57 13.38 8.45 -20.27
C GLU A 57 14.13 7.12 -20.51
N GLU A 58 13.51 6.17 -21.21
CA GLU A 58 14.16 4.90 -21.62
C GLU A 58 15.40 5.08 -22.52
N MET A 59 15.52 6.26 -23.14
CA MET A 59 16.64 6.63 -24.01
C MET A 59 17.68 7.48 -23.26
N ALA A 60 17.49 7.74 -21.97
CA ALA A 60 18.47 8.42 -21.13
C ALA A 60 19.84 7.71 -21.20
N GLY A 61 20.92 8.49 -21.37
CA GLY A 61 22.27 7.97 -21.53
C GLY A 61 22.58 7.34 -22.90
N ARG A 62 21.60 7.18 -23.79
CA ARG A 62 21.83 6.70 -25.16
C ARG A 62 22.19 7.85 -26.10
N LYS A 63 22.93 7.51 -27.16
CA LYS A 63 23.25 8.44 -28.26
C LYS A 63 22.07 8.54 -29.23
N THR A 64 21.73 9.76 -29.63
CA THR A 64 20.68 10.04 -30.63
C THR A 64 21.16 11.10 -31.63
N LYS A 65 20.59 11.11 -32.84
CA LYS A 65 20.93 12.08 -33.88
C LYS A 65 19.92 13.24 -33.85
N CYS A 66 20.40 14.48 -33.85
CA CYS A 66 19.53 15.64 -33.93
C CYS A 66 18.84 15.70 -35.31
N PRO A 67 17.50 15.80 -35.40
CA PRO A 67 16.79 15.89 -36.67
C PRO A 67 17.04 17.22 -37.41
N HIS A 68 17.61 18.21 -36.73
CA HIS A 68 17.79 19.55 -37.30
C HIS A 68 19.19 19.86 -37.81
N CYS A 69 20.24 19.38 -37.15
CA CYS A 69 21.63 19.62 -37.56
C CYS A 69 22.39 18.32 -37.87
N GLY A 70 21.83 17.15 -37.54
CA GLY A 70 22.47 15.86 -37.78
C GLY A 70 23.57 15.48 -36.79
N THR A 71 23.88 16.31 -35.79
CA THR A 71 24.89 15.99 -34.76
C THR A 71 24.45 14.82 -33.89
N LEU A 72 25.39 13.94 -33.54
CA LEU A 72 25.19 12.85 -32.57
C LEU A 72 25.39 13.38 -31.15
N LEU A 73 24.36 13.28 -30.33
CA LEU A 73 24.32 13.80 -28.95
C LEU A 73 24.02 12.66 -27.99
N THR A 74 24.47 12.75 -26.75
CA THR A 74 24.06 11.84 -25.67
C THR A 74 22.88 12.46 -24.91
N ILE A 75 21.80 11.72 -24.74
CA ILE A 75 20.62 12.19 -23.99
C ILE A 75 21.01 12.30 -22.50
N PRO A 76 20.87 13.47 -21.87
CA PRO A 76 21.14 13.61 -20.44
C PRO A 76 20.15 12.76 -19.66
N GLY A 77 20.68 11.79 -18.91
CA GLY A 77 19.94 11.03 -17.92
C GLY A 77 20.48 11.37 -16.55
N THR A 78 19.63 11.78 -15.63
CA THR A 78 19.93 11.55 -14.22
C THR A 78 20.11 10.06 -14.08
N LEU A 79 21.33 9.63 -13.78
CA LEU A 79 21.59 8.26 -13.34
C LEU A 79 20.85 8.09 -12.02
N VAL A 80 19.54 7.84 -12.10
CA VAL A 80 18.84 7.13 -11.04
C VAL A 80 19.52 5.78 -11.08
N ARG A 81 20.54 5.62 -10.22
CA ARG A 81 21.32 4.40 -10.08
C ARG A 81 20.28 3.29 -10.06
N PRO A 82 20.16 2.47 -11.13
CA PRO A 82 19.19 1.40 -11.10
C PRO A 82 19.56 0.63 -9.85
N ALA A 83 18.60 0.50 -8.93
CA ALA A 83 18.68 -0.47 -7.86
C ALA A 83 18.55 -1.83 -8.55
N THR A 84 19.56 -2.16 -9.35
CA THR A 84 19.69 -3.43 -10.02
C THR A 84 19.79 -4.41 -8.88
N ALA A 85 18.73 -5.19 -8.75
CA ALA A 85 18.68 -6.40 -7.97
C ALA A 85 20.06 -7.05 -7.96
N ALA A 86 20.58 -7.24 -6.75
CA ALA A 86 21.77 -8.00 -6.49
C ALA A 86 21.69 -9.30 -7.29
N THR A 87 22.38 -9.32 -8.42
CA THR A 87 22.72 -10.55 -9.11
C THR A 87 23.65 -11.25 -8.16
N THR A 88 23.13 -12.31 -7.55
CA THR A 88 23.82 -13.23 -6.66
C THR A 88 25.02 -13.79 -7.40
N VAL A 89 26.16 -13.11 -7.29
CA VAL A 89 27.45 -13.71 -7.61
C VAL A 89 27.76 -14.63 -6.43
N ALA A 90 27.35 -15.90 -6.58
CA ALA A 90 27.92 -16.97 -5.81
C ALA A 90 29.41 -17.08 -6.16
N ARG A 91 30.30 -16.54 -5.33
CA ARG A 91 31.66 -17.08 -5.15
C ARG A 91 32.41 -16.50 -3.95
N ALA A 92 32.94 -17.43 -3.16
CA ALA A 92 34.02 -17.34 -2.19
C ALA A 92 33.69 -16.70 -0.84
N GLU A 93 33.31 -17.58 0.07
CA GLU A 93 33.44 -17.49 1.52
C GLU A 93 34.93 -17.31 1.90
N PRO A 94 35.33 -16.19 2.52
CA PRO A 94 36.53 -16.14 3.32
C PRO A 94 36.16 -16.43 4.78
N ALA A 95 36.60 -17.59 5.27
CA ALA A 95 36.59 -17.90 6.69
C ALA A 95 37.36 -16.84 7.48
N ASN A 96 36.71 -16.21 8.47
CA ASN A 96 37.38 -15.56 9.59
C ASN A 96 36.39 -15.39 10.77
N PRO A 97 36.85 -15.36 12.03
CA PRO A 97 36.52 -16.35 13.03
C PRO A 97 35.53 -15.79 14.05
N ALA A 98 35.04 -16.70 14.89
CA ALA A 98 34.23 -16.45 16.08
C ALA A 98 34.60 -15.14 16.81
N HIS A 99 33.63 -14.24 16.92
CA HIS A 99 33.62 -13.22 17.96
C HIS A 99 32.64 -13.69 19.04
N PRO A 100 33.10 -13.90 20.29
CA PRO A 100 32.20 -14.28 21.38
C PRO A 100 31.32 -13.09 21.78
N ASP A 101 30.17 -13.46 22.34
CA ASP A 101 29.28 -12.69 23.20
C ASP A 101 29.89 -11.42 23.82
N ALA A 102 29.16 -10.31 23.70
CA ALA A 102 28.73 -9.50 24.85
C ALA A 102 28.29 -8.10 24.41
N LEU A 103 27.02 -7.93 24.07
CA LEU A 103 26.27 -6.71 24.44
C LEU A 103 24.82 -7.10 24.73
N ARG A 104 24.66 -7.66 25.93
CA ARG A 104 23.40 -7.81 26.65
C ARG A 104 22.89 -6.41 27.00
N VAL A 105 21.99 -5.86 26.19
CA VAL A 105 21.21 -4.67 26.56
C VAL A 105 20.06 -5.14 27.44
N GLU A 106 20.35 -5.36 28.71
CA GLU A 106 19.35 -5.31 29.77
C GLU A 106 19.09 -3.85 30.12
N GLY A 107 17.81 -3.47 30.27
CA GLY A 107 17.46 -2.19 30.89
C GLY A 107 16.72 -1.20 30.00
N LEU A 108 15.68 -1.65 29.30
CA LEU A 108 14.56 -0.76 28.94
C LEU A 108 13.32 -1.24 29.69
N ASP A 109 13.33 -0.94 30.99
CA ASP A 109 12.15 -0.92 31.86
C ASP A 109 11.12 0.05 31.28
N TRP A 110 10.19 -0.48 30.49
CA TRP A 110 8.92 0.19 30.19
C TRP A 110 7.98 0.00 31.39
N THR A 111 8.37 0.52 32.56
CA THR A 111 7.43 0.73 33.67
C THR A 111 6.49 1.86 33.29
N SER A 112 5.39 1.44 32.69
CA SER A 112 4.01 1.88 32.93
C SER A 112 3.87 3.08 33.88
N PRO A 113 3.48 4.27 33.38
CA PRO A 113 2.71 5.19 34.19
C PRO A 113 1.25 4.73 34.23
N GLU A 114 0.89 4.07 35.32
CA GLU A 114 -0.46 4.16 35.87
C GLU A 114 -0.79 5.64 36.10
N ALA A 115 -1.69 6.19 35.30
CA ALA A 115 -2.36 7.43 35.64
C ALA A 115 -3.81 7.34 35.17
N SER A 116 -4.61 6.78 36.07
CA SER A 116 -6.05 6.96 36.15
C SER A 116 -6.43 8.43 35.97
N THR A 117 -7.26 8.70 34.98
CA THR A 117 -8.23 9.79 35.05
C THR A 117 -9.60 9.26 34.69
N THR A 118 -10.40 9.14 35.74
CA THR A 118 -11.85 9.02 35.78
C THR A 118 -12.51 9.86 34.70
N ALA A 119 -13.01 9.23 33.65
CA ALA A 119 -13.96 9.84 32.73
C ALA A 119 -15.37 9.60 33.25
N THR A 120 -15.94 10.64 33.85
CA THR A 120 -17.34 10.78 34.22
C THR A 120 -18.23 10.39 33.03
N ALA A 121 -19.05 9.35 33.23
CA ALA A 121 -20.10 8.96 32.31
C ALA A 121 -21.16 10.07 32.22
N PRO A 122 -21.49 10.60 31.04
CA PRO A 122 -22.67 11.42 30.88
C PRO A 122 -23.93 10.54 30.97
N GLU A 123 -24.89 10.98 31.78
CA GLU A 123 -26.21 10.36 31.89
C GLU A 123 -26.91 10.29 30.52
N PRO A 124 -27.62 9.18 30.21
CA PRO A 124 -28.38 9.07 28.98
C PRO A 124 -29.65 9.94 29.09
N VAL A 125 -29.65 11.06 28.38
CA VAL A 125 -30.88 11.81 28.10
C VAL A 125 -31.78 10.98 27.18
N SER A 126 -32.91 10.54 27.73
CA SER A 126 -34.03 9.93 27.02
C SER A 126 -34.54 10.87 25.93
N ALA A 127 -34.08 10.66 24.69
CA ALA A 127 -34.70 11.22 23.50
C ALA A 127 -35.78 10.27 23.00
N SER A 128 -36.99 10.47 23.50
CA SER A 128 -38.21 9.86 22.98
C SER A 128 -38.51 10.41 21.58
N GLY A 129 -38.63 9.50 20.61
CA GLY A 129 -39.52 9.65 19.47
C GLY A 129 -39.08 10.57 18.33
N VAL A 130 -38.25 10.05 17.42
CA VAL A 130 -38.33 10.43 16.00
C VAL A 130 -38.22 9.19 15.11
N ASP A 131 -39.39 8.85 14.59
CA ASP A 131 -39.72 8.22 13.30
C ASP A 131 -38.67 7.28 12.66
N SER A 132 -38.98 5.99 12.79
CA SER A 132 -38.31 4.83 12.21
C SER A 132 -38.41 4.80 10.69
N LEU A 133 -37.63 5.61 9.99
CA LEU A 133 -37.17 5.22 8.66
C LEU A 133 -36.20 4.05 8.84
N ARG A 134 -36.72 2.83 8.65
CA ARG A 134 -36.00 1.55 8.67
C ARG A 134 -34.64 1.69 8.00
N ARG A 135 -33.59 1.87 8.82
CA ARG A 135 -32.24 1.52 8.39
C ARG A 135 -32.28 0.04 7.97
N PRO A 136 -31.75 -0.34 6.81
CA PRO A 136 -31.60 -1.75 6.47
C PRO A 136 -30.86 -2.43 7.63
N ASP A 137 -31.48 -3.48 8.19
CA ASP A 137 -30.91 -4.30 9.24
C ASP A 137 -29.48 -4.67 8.82
N LEU A 138 -28.51 -4.09 9.49
CA LEU A 138 -27.13 -4.50 9.34
C LEU A 138 -27.07 -5.95 9.81
N PRO A 139 -26.47 -6.87 9.02
CA PRO A 139 -26.40 -8.28 9.38
C PRO A 139 -25.79 -8.41 10.77
N ARG A 140 -26.47 -9.17 11.64
CA ARG A 140 -25.97 -9.44 12.99
C ARG A 140 -24.59 -10.14 12.87
N PRO A 141 -23.61 -9.76 13.70
CA PRO A 141 -22.23 -10.21 13.60
C PRO A 141 -21.98 -11.70 13.89
N ASP A 142 -23.01 -12.51 14.15
CA ASP A 142 -22.86 -13.89 14.66
C ASP A 142 -22.86 -14.99 13.59
N ASP A 143 -22.98 -14.68 12.30
CA ASP A 143 -22.98 -15.69 11.23
C ASP A 143 -21.58 -16.27 10.91
N GLY A 144 -20.55 -15.93 11.69
CA GLY A 144 -19.16 -16.34 11.42
C GLY A 144 -18.59 -15.77 10.11
N SER A 145 -19.27 -14.78 9.52
CA SER A 145 -18.84 -14.12 8.30
C SER A 145 -17.79 -13.07 8.62
N LYS A 146 -16.63 -13.16 7.95
CA LYS A 146 -15.57 -12.15 8.06
C LYS A 146 -16.07 -10.83 7.51
N GLN A 147 -16.03 -9.79 8.33
CA GLN A 147 -16.33 -8.43 7.92
C GLN A 147 -15.04 -7.75 7.48
N TYR A 148 -15.09 -7.03 6.37
CA TYR A 148 -13.95 -6.23 5.90
C TYR A 148 -14.32 -4.76 5.87
N LYS A 149 -13.41 -3.92 6.37
CA LYS A 149 -13.53 -2.46 6.30
C LYS A 149 -12.30 -1.92 5.61
N VAL A 150 -12.54 -1.05 4.62
CA VAL A 150 -11.49 -0.35 3.90
C VAL A 150 -11.47 1.08 4.43
N LEU A 151 -10.31 1.55 4.88
CA LEU A 151 -10.09 2.95 5.23
C LEU A 151 -9.20 3.56 4.16
N GLY A 152 -9.70 4.60 3.47
CA GLY A 152 -8.92 5.44 2.57
C GLY A 152 -8.57 6.78 3.20
N GLN A 153 -7.62 7.51 2.61
CA GLN A 153 -7.26 8.85 3.05
C GLN A 153 -8.46 9.81 2.95
N ARG A 154 -9.32 9.58 1.96
CA ARG A 154 -10.50 10.41 1.69
C ARG A 154 -11.59 10.31 2.76
N ASP A 155 -11.65 9.20 3.50
CA ASP A 155 -12.64 8.99 4.57
C ASP A 155 -12.36 9.85 5.81
N HIS A 156 -11.12 10.34 5.95
CA HIS A 156 -10.66 11.01 7.18
C HIS A 156 -10.29 12.48 7.00
N SER A 157 -10.10 12.94 5.77
CA SER A 157 -9.68 14.33 5.54
C SER A 157 -10.23 14.91 4.24
N ALA A 158 -11.12 15.89 4.38
CA ALA A 158 -11.52 16.76 3.26
C ALA A 158 -10.36 17.63 2.74
N SER A 159 -9.21 17.65 3.44
CA SER A 159 -8.10 18.58 3.18
C SER A 159 -6.97 18.02 2.30
N GLY A 160 -7.04 16.75 1.86
CA GLY A 160 -6.09 16.19 0.90
C GLY A 160 -4.65 16.01 1.38
N LYS A 161 -4.33 16.34 2.64
CA LYS A 161 -3.03 16.08 3.27
C LYS A 161 -3.13 14.88 4.19
N ILE A 162 -2.21 13.93 4.04
CA ILE A 162 -2.08 12.77 4.93
C ILE A 162 -1.72 13.28 6.32
N ASN A 163 -2.60 13.06 7.30
CA ASN A 163 -2.32 13.30 8.71
C ASN A 163 -2.19 11.96 9.43
N PHE A 164 -0.95 11.55 9.69
CA PHE A 164 -0.64 10.26 10.33
C PHE A 164 -1.27 10.15 11.73
N ALA A 165 -1.31 11.23 12.51
CA ALA A 165 -1.91 11.23 13.84
C ALA A 165 -3.43 10.98 13.78
N SER A 166 -4.12 11.56 12.79
CA SER A 166 -5.56 11.30 12.58
C SER A 166 -5.84 9.86 12.16
N MET A 167 -4.96 9.28 11.34
CA MET A 167 -5.07 7.90 10.88
C MET A 167 -4.81 6.91 12.02
N GLU A 168 -3.81 7.19 12.86
CA GLU A 168 -3.52 6.42 14.07
C GLU A 168 -4.69 6.46 15.07
N ALA A 169 -5.26 7.64 15.34
CA ALA A 169 -6.43 7.77 16.21
C ALA A 169 -7.62 6.94 15.70
N THR A 170 -7.84 6.96 14.38
CA THR A 170 -8.88 6.13 13.74
C THR A 170 -8.58 4.64 13.90
N LEU A 171 -7.34 4.21 13.66
CA LEU A 171 -6.96 2.81 13.80
C LEU A 171 -7.15 2.32 15.24
N ASN A 172 -6.79 3.14 16.22
CA ASN A 172 -7.01 2.84 17.63
C ASN A 172 -8.52 2.72 17.95
N GLU A 173 -9.34 3.64 17.44
CA GLU A 173 -10.80 3.55 17.58
C GLU A 173 -11.35 2.27 16.93
N GLN A 174 -10.92 1.91 15.73
CA GLN A 174 -11.34 0.66 15.08
C GLN A 174 -10.87 -0.58 15.86
N ALA A 175 -9.67 -0.55 16.44
CA ALA A 175 -9.17 -1.63 17.28
C ALA A 175 -10.06 -1.85 18.52
N HIS A 176 -10.57 -0.78 19.14
CA HIS A 176 -11.55 -0.87 20.23
C HIS A 176 -12.87 -1.53 19.80
N HIS A 177 -13.23 -1.45 18.51
CA HIS A 177 -14.38 -2.14 17.94
C HIS A 177 -14.11 -3.58 17.46
N GLY A 178 -12.92 -4.12 17.77
CA GLY A 178 -12.50 -5.48 17.42
C GLY A 178 -11.98 -5.64 16.00
N TRP A 179 -11.72 -4.54 15.27
CA TRP A 179 -11.13 -4.63 13.94
C TRP A 179 -9.62 -4.88 14.01
N VAL A 180 -9.12 -5.74 13.13
CA VAL A 180 -7.69 -6.07 13.01
C VAL A 180 -7.20 -5.71 11.63
N MET A 181 -6.15 -4.88 11.54
CA MET A 181 -5.52 -4.55 10.26
C MET A 181 -4.89 -5.80 9.63
N LYS A 182 -5.25 -6.09 8.37
CA LYS A 182 -4.74 -7.22 7.59
C LYS A 182 -3.76 -6.81 6.50
N ALA A 183 -3.98 -5.65 5.90
CA ALA A 183 -3.12 -5.14 4.84
C ALA A 183 -3.11 -3.61 4.84
N ALA A 184 -1.98 -3.06 4.40
CA ALA A 184 -1.79 -1.65 4.13
C ALA A 184 -1.02 -1.52 2.82
N PHE A 185 -1.44 -0.62 1.94
CA PHE A 185 -0.73 -0.36 0.69
C PHE A 185 -0.92 1.10 0.25
N VAL A 186 0.04 1.58 -0.52
CA VAL A 186 0.01 2.91 -1.13
C VAL A 186 -0.33 2.75 -2.60
N ILE A 187 -1.37 3.46 -3.05
CA ILE A 187 -1.77 3.50 -4.45
C ILE A 187 -1.53 4.90 -5.02
N ASN A 188 -0.98 5.00 -6.23
CA ASN A 188 -0.88 6.26 -6.94
C ASN A 188 -2.16 6.49 -7.75
N LEU A 189 -2.93 7.51 -7.37
CA LEU A 189 -4.17 7.86 -8.03
C LEU A 189 -4.01 9.12 -8.89
N PRO A 190 -4.38 9.08 -10.18
CA PRO A 190 -4.42 10.27 -11.01
C PRO A 190 -5.56 11.19 -10.56
N GLY A 191 -5.24 12.41 -10.16
CA GLY A 191 -6.18 13.47 -9.80
C GLY A 191 -6.15 14.65 -10.77
N HIS A 192 -7.10 15.58 -10.61
CA HIS A 192 -7.23 16.78 -11.47
C HIS A 192 -6.02 17.72 -11.38
N SER A 193 -5.30 17.70 -10.26
CA SER A 193 -4.10 18.51 -9.99
C SER A 193 -2.78 17.72 -10.14
N GLY A 194 -2.83 16.49 -10.67
CA GLY A 194 -1.68 15.59 -10.76
C GLY A 194 -1.92 14.25 -10.06
N SER A 195 -0.95 13.35 -10.13
CA SER A 195 -0.98 12.11 -9.36
C SER A 195 -0.70 12.39 -7.89
N HIS A 196 -1.40 11.69 -7.01
CA HIS A 196 -1.12 11.68 -5.57
C HIS A 196 -1.11 10.24 -5.07
N ASP A 197 -0.34 10.01 -4.01
CA ASP A 197 -0.31 8.74 -3.33
C ASP A 197 -1.41 8.71 -2.26
N GLU A 198 -2.26 7.70 -2.29
CA GLU A 198 -3.29 7.44 -1.30
C GLU A 198 -2.94 6.15 -0.52
N VAL A 199 -3.03 6.23 0.81
CA VAL A 199 -2.88 5.07 1.68
C VAL A 199 -4.24 4.39 1.83
N VAL A 200 -4.27 3.07 1.60
CA VAL A 200 -5.45 2.24 1.78
C VAL A 200 -5.14 1.16 2.81
N LEU A 201 -6.01 1.06 3.82
CA LEU A 201 -5.93 0.08 4.89
C LEU A 201 -7.10 -0.89 4.79
N ILE A 202 -6.83 -2.18 4.94
CA ILE A 202 -7.86 -3.22 5.01
C ILE A 202 -7.87 -3.79 6.42
N LEU A 203 -9.03 -3.72 7.06
CA LEU A 203 -9.29 -4.26 8.38
C LEU A 203 -10.28 -5.41 8.27
N GLU A 204 -10.14 -6.41 9.14
CA GLU A 204 -11.00 -7.60 9.24
C GLU A 204 -11.52 -7.71 10.67
N ARG A 205 -12.78 -8.12 10.84
CA ARG A 205 -13.39 -8.50 12.12
C ARG A 205 -14.23 -9.75 11.94
#